data_AF-A0A1G5AYF4-F1
#
_entry.id   AF-A0A1G5AYF4-F1
#
_cell.length_a   1.000
_cell.length_b   1.000
_cell.length_c   1.000
_cell.angle_alpha   90.00
_cell.angle_beta   90.00
_cell.angle_gamma   90.00
#
_symmetry.space_group_name_H-M   'P 1'
#
loop_
_entity.id
_entity.type
_entity.pdbx_description
1 polymer ?
#
loop_
_entity_poly.entity_id
_entity_poly.type
_entity_poly.pdbx_seq_one_letter_code
_entity_poly.pdbx_strand_id
1 'polypeptide(L)'
;MLVIRIGILYTLSTHFLRALVKSGEDTVNPPIPKQLVDTMAVRARRMHNYLWHEVRDNWVNYPKDLQEELRTAGWEPPRPARDESGEPFVNNDSGEDYLYMHRQAIRYANKILTQAGDPDYPRIEGWLEIPSPGDADFPVPAPWFDPGEFPVVTQFMTRSKTDLTFEKYLKPWESLFTDPGFLKDISLGTLGSLIHSTVHDTVKRRWSAVPGGRRPDPGPEVETIPVEWDDPMYDYLPDFYSMQINPVYWKFYGWVDDRVENWKVVHGVFGNDFWKGRWMGKMPNAGEGAPAGLHERLEDPAVADTHAAETEKLLLTIGRGIASGGTPA
;
A
#
# COMPACT_ATOMS: atom_id res chain seq x y z
N MET A 1 9.96 -53.30 23.24
CA MET A 1 9.32 -52.56 22.13
C MET A 1 8.79 -51.27 22.75
N LEU A 2 9.62 -50.23 22.69
CA LEU A 2 9.57 -49.06 23.57
C LEU A 2 8.90 -47.90 22.83
N VAL A 3 7.80 -47.39 23.39
CA VAL A 3 7.09 -46.20 22.90
C VAL A 3 7.81 -44.97 23.46
N ILE A 4 8.46 -44.20 22.59
CA ILE A 4 9.05 -42.90 22.95
C ILE A 4 8.10 -41.80 22.46
N ARG A 5 7.40 -41.16 23.41
CA ARG A 5 6.78 -39.85 23.22
C ARG A 5 7.88 -38.80 23.33
N ILE A 6 8.16 -38.08 22.24
CA ILE A 6 9.00 -36.87 22.28
C ILE A 6 8.04 -35.68 22.32
N GLY A 7 7.95 -35.05 23.49
CA GLY A 7 7.31 -33.75 23.64
C GLY A 7 8.19 -32.67 23.02
N ILE A 8 7.62 -31.89 22.10
CA ILE A 8 8.25 -30.69 21.56
C ILE A 8 7.97 -29.57 22.56
N LEU A 9 8.96 -29.27 23.40
CA LEU A 9 9.04 -27.99 24.09
C LEU A 9 9.31 -26.92 23.02
N TYR A 10 8.36 -26.02 22.81
CA TYR A 10 8.63 -24.75 22.12
C TYR A 10 9.49 -23.88 23.05
N THR A 11 10.80 -23.99 22.89
CA THR A 11 11.73 -22.96 23.36
C THR A 11 11.46 -21.70 22.54
N LEU A 12 10.94 -20.65 23.20
CA LEU A 12 10.95 -19.27 22.71
C LEU A 12 12.39 -18.92 22.33
N SER A 13 12.69 -19.05 21.03
CA SER A 13 14.03 -18.92 20.49
C SER A 13 14.38 -17.44 20.37
N THR A 14 15.61 -17.14 20.73
CA THR A 14 16.37 -15.87 20.75
C THR A 14 16.38 -15.06 19.44
N HIS A 15 15.52 -15.37 18.47
CA HIS A 15 15.33 -14.61 17.24
C HIS A 15 14.57 -13.29 17.45
N PHE A 16 13.77 -13.18 18.51
CA PHE A 16 12.97 -12.00 18.81
C PHE A 16 13.82 -10.76 19.19
N LEU A 17 15.01 -10.98 19.76
CA LEU A 17 15.92 -9.90 20.16
C LEU A 17 16.72 -9.28 18.99
N ARG A 18 16.69 -9.88 17.79
CA ARG A 18 17.30 -9.27 16.59
C ARG A 18 16.34 -8.38 15.79
N ALA A 19 15.03 -8.48 16.02
CA ALA A 19 14.03 -7.59 15.40
C ALA A 19 14.09 -6.15 15.96
N LEU A 20 14.78 -5.94 17.09
CA LEU A 20 14.84 -4.66 17.82
C LEU A 20 16.14 -3.87 17.60
N VAL A 21 16.99 -4.26 16.65
CA VAL A 21 18.21 -3.50 16.31
C VAL A 21 18.16 -3.07 14.85
N LYS A 22 17.27 -2.12 14.53
CA LYS A 22 17.70 -1.03 13.66
C LYS A 22 18.53 -0.12 14.57
N SER A 23 19.85 -0.20 14.46
CA SER A 23 20.72 0.87 14.96
C SER A 23 20.21 2.18 14.37
N GLY A 24 20.13 3.24 15.19
CA GLY A 24 19.63 4.56 14.80
C GLY A 24 20.43 5.30 13.72
N GLU A 25 21.13 4.59 12.84
CA GLU A 25 21.90 5.08 11.70
C GLU A 25 21.27 4.73 10.33
N ASP A 26 20.21 3.90 10.28
CA ASP A 26 19.69 3.33 9.02
C ASP A 26 18.35 3.93 8.51
N THR A 27 17.99 5.16 8.86
CA THR A 27 16.98 5.88 8.06
C THR A 27 17.67 6.42 6.82
N VAL A 28 17.72 5.58 5.78
CA VAL A 28 18.39 5.90 4.50
C VAL A 28 17.69 7.05 3.74
N ASN A 29 16.45 7.38 4.09
CA ASN A 29 15.64 8.40 3.41
C ASN A 29 15.34 9.61 4.33
N PRO A 30 15.11 10.82 3.76
CA PRO A 30 14.75 12.02 4.49
C PRO A 30 13.56 11.77 5.42
N PRO A 31 13.64 12.19 6.69
CA PRO A 31 12.57 11.97 7.64
C PRO A 31 11.32 12.74 7.24
N ILE A 32 10.15 12.16 7.54
CA ILE A 32 8.86 12.87 7.53
C ILE A 32 8.47 13.23 8.97
N PRO A 33 7.61 14.24 9.20
CA PRO A 33 7.21 14.62 10.54
C PRO A 33 6.59 13.47 11.33
N LYS A 34 7.00 13.33 12.60
CA LYS A 34 6.57 12.23 13.49
C LYS A 34 5.06 12.16 13.62
N GLN A 35 4.38 13.31 13.64
CA GLN A 35 2.92 13.39 13.74
C GLN A 35 2.23 12.67 12.57
N LEU A 36 2.78 12.78 11.35
CA LEU A 36 2.27 12.05 10.19
C LEU A 36 2.50 10.55 10.36
N VAL A 37 3.71 10.14 10.74
CA VAL A 37 4.06 8.73 11.01
C VAL A 37 3.12 8.12 12.04
N ASP A 38 2.99 8.73 13.21
CA ASP A 38 2.17 8.22 14.31
C ASP A 38 0.70 8.11 13.90
N THR A 39 0.17 9.11 13.19
CA THR A 39 -1.23 9.13 12.76
C THR A 39 -1.51 8.02 11.75
N MET A 40 -0.58 7.79 10.82
CA MET A 40 -0.72 6.79 9.75
C MET A 40 -0.37 5.36 10.22
N ALA A 41 0.35 5.25 11.33
CA ALA A 41 0.66 3.98 12.00
C ALA A 41 -0.49 3.39 12.81
N VAL A 42 -1.57 4.15 13.04
CA VAL A 42 -2.77 3.66 13.71
C VAL A 42 -3.32 2.42 13.00
N ARG A 43 -3.53 1.34 13.76
CA ARG A 43 -3.96 0.02 13.26
C ARG A 43 -5.12 0.08 12.28
N ALA A 44 -6.14 0.89 12.56
CA ALA A 44 -7.30 1.03 11.68
C ALA A 44 -6.95 1.51 10.26
N ARG A 45 -5.99 2.45 10.13
CA ARG A 45 -5.53 2.94 8.82
C ARG A 45 -4.67 1.89 8.10
N ARG A 46 -3.79 1.20 8.83
CA ARG A 46 -2.98 0.08 8.32
C ARG A 46 -3.86 -1.05 7.77
N MET A 47 -4.81 -1.48 8.59
CA MET A 47 -5.79 -2.51 8.26
C MET A 47 -6.62 -2.11 7.04
N HIS A 48 -7.15 -0.89 7.02
CA HIS A 48 -7.93 -0.40 5.89
C HIS A 48 -7.11 -0.41 4.59
N ASN A 49 -5.87 0.11 4.61
CA ASN A 49 -5.03 0.14 3.42
C ASN A 49 -4.73 -1.28 2.92
N TYR A 50 -4.43 -2.20 3.83
CA TYR A 50 -4.22 -3.61 3.50
C TYR A 50 -5.45 -4.24 2.84
N LEU A 51 -6.62 -4.17 3.51
CA LEU A 51 -7.84 -4.78 2.97
C LEU A 51 -8.30 -4.14 1.66
N TRP A 52 -8.17 -2.81 1.52
CA TRP A 52 -8.54 -2.11 0.30
C TRP A 52 -7.74 -2.61 -0.91
N HIS A 53 -6.42 -2.77 -0.74
CA HIS A 53 -5.57 -3.37 -1.77
C HIS A 53 -5.90 -4.84 -2.03
N GLU A 54 -5.95 -5.65 -0.97
CA GLU A 54 -6.24 -7.09 -1.02
C GLU A 54 -7.52 -7.37 -1.82
N VAL A 55 -8.62 -6.70 -1.46
CA VAL A 55 -9.92 -6.95 -2.07
C VAL A 55 -9.96 -6.52 -3.54
N ARG A 56 -9.46 -5.33 -3.88
CA ARG A 56 -9.56 -4.82 -5.26
C ARG A 56 -8.67 -5.58 -6.24
N ASP A 57 -7.48 -5.95 -5.79
CA ASP A 57 -6.47 -6.56 -6.64
C ASP A 57 -6.74 -8.05 -6.85
N ASN A 58 -7.45 -8.72 -5.92
CA ASN A 58 -7.76 -10.15 -5.98
C ASN A 58 -9.25 -10.48 -6.22
N TRP A 59 -10.14 -9.48 -6.30
CA TRP A 59 -11.61 -9.69 -6.33
C TRP A 59 -12.06 -10.81 -7.26
N VAL A 60 -11.60 -10.78 -8.52
CA VAL A 60 -12.03 -11.72 -9.56
C VAL A 60 -11.65 -13.17 -9.21
N ASN A 61 -10.54 -13.35 -8.50
CA ASN A 61 -9.98 -14.65 -8.13
C ASN A 61 -10.58 -15.23 -6.84
N TYR A 62 -11.38 -14.46 -6.11
CA TYR A 62 -12.05 -14.97 -4.93
C TYR A 62 -13.17 -15.97 -5.28
N PRO A 63 -13.32 -17.06 -4.49
CA PRO A 63 -14.52 -17.89 -4.50
C PRO A 63 -15.81 -17.07 -4.39
N LYS A 64 -16.90 -17.55 -5.01
CA LYS A 64 -18.17 -16.79 -5.09
C LYS A 64 -18.83 -16.55 -3.73
N ASP A 65 -18.70 -17.49 -2.82
CA ASP A 65 -19.13 -17.37 -1.42
C ASP A 65 -18.32 -16.29 -0.68
N LEU A 66 -16.99 -16.26 -0.87
CA LEU A 66 -16.15 -15.18 -0.34
C LEU A 66 -16.53 -13.81 -0.93
N GLN A 67 -16.77 -13.73 -2.23
CA GLN A 67 -17.27 -12.49 -2.87
C GLN A 67 -18.61 -12.04 -2.25
N GLU A 68 -19.53 -12.96 -1.97
CA GLU A 68 -20.81 -12.63 -1.34
C GLU A 68 -20.67 -12.15 0.11
N GLU A 69 -19.77 -12.76 0.89
CA GLU A 69 -19.48 -12.30 2.26
C GLU A 69 -18.89 -10.88 2.26
N LEU A 70 -17.92 -10.61 1.38
CA LEU A 70 -17.32 -9.28 1.23
C LEU A 70 -18.33 -8.25 0.71
N ARG A 71 -19.19 -8.64 -0.24
CA ARG A 71 -20.29 -7.79 -0.74
C ARG A 71 -21.26 -7.42 0.38
N THR A 72 -21.69 -8.39 1.17
CA THR A 72 -22.57 -8.19 2.33
C THR A 72 -21.92 -7.26 3.35
N ALA A 73 -20.60 -7.34 3.51
CA ALA A 73 -19.83 -6.44 4.37
C ALA A 73 -19.62 -5.03 3.78
N GLY A 74 -20.06 -4.76 2.54
CA GLY A 74 -19.91 -3.47 1.86
C GLY A 74 -18.53 -3.24 1.23
N TRP A 75 -17.79 -4.32 0.98
CA TRP A 75 -16.42 -4.29 0.45
C TRP A 75 -16.30 -4.72 -1.01
N GLU A 76 -17.41 -4.92 -1.74
CA GLU A 76 -17.34 -5.16 -3.18
C GLU A 76 -16.72 -3.96 -3.91
N PRO A 77 -15.59 -4.13 -4.63
CA PRO A 77 -15.05 -3.09 -5.49
C PRO A 77 -16.01 -2.91 -6.68
N PRO A 78 -16.45 -1.68 -7.00
CA PRO A 78 -17.38 -1.46 -8.10
C PRO A 78 -16.76 -1.82 -9.46
N ARG A 79 -15.42 -1.77 -9.54
CA ARG A 79 -14.60 -2.12 -10.70
C ARG A 79 -13.37 -2.86 -10.18
N PRO A 80 -13.19 -4.16 -10.47
CA PRO A 80 -11.99 -4.89 -10.11
C PRO A 80 -10.74 -4.29 -10.77
N ALA A 81 -9.57 -4.39 -10.13
CA ALA A 81 -8.33 -3.86 -10.71
C ALA A 81 -7.62 -4.84 -11.64
N ARG A 82 -7.84 -6.15 -11.47
CA ARG A 82 -7.17 -7.21 -12.23
C ARG A 82 -8.15 -8.29 -12.68
N ASP A 83 -7.83 -8.94 -13.79
CA ASP A 83 -8.56 -10.09 -14.32
C ASP A 83 -8.10 -11.42 -13.69
N GLU A 84 -8.66 -12.55 -14.18
CA GLU A 84 -8.34 -13.88 -13.68
C GLU A 84 -6.85 -14.26 -13.83
N SER A 85 -6.14 -13.67 -14.78
CA SER A 85 -4.70 -13.90 -15.02
C SER A 85 -3.80 -12.99 -14.19
N GLY A 86 -4.39 -12.06 -13.43
CA GLY A 86 -3.67 -11.04 -12.68
C GLY A 86 -3.26 -9.84 -13.53
N GLU A 87 -3.68 -9.76 -14.79
CA GLU A 87 -3.40 -8.61 -15.65
C GLU A 87 -4.32 -7.43 -15.28
N PRO A 88 -3.82 -6.18 -15.35
CA PRO A 88 -4.60 -5.02 -14.93
C PRO A 88 -5.72 -4.70 -15.92
N PHE A 89 -6.92 -4.44 -15.40
CA PHE A 89 -7.97 -3.79 -16.19
C PHE A 89 -7.59 -2.33 -16.45
N VAL A 90 -7.29 -2.00 -17.72
CA VAL A 90 -6.87 -0.65 -18.12
C VAL A 90 -8.02 0.22 -18.65
N ASN A 91 -9.21 -0.35 -18.84
CA ASN A 91 -10.33 0.30 -19.54
C ASN A 91 -11.66 0.28 -18.75
N ASN A 92 -11.65 -0.08 -17.47
CA ASN A 92 -12.85 -0.14 -16.62
C ASN A 92 -12.89 0.97 -15.55
N ASP A 93 -12.05 1.99 -15.66
CA ASP A 93 -11.90 3.10 -14.71
C ASP A 93 -11.48 2.70 -13.26
N SER A 94 -11.05 1.45 -13.01
CA SER A 94 -10.53 1.03 -11.69
C SER A 94 -9.27 1.80 -11.27
N GLY A 95 -8.45 2.25 -12.23
CA GLY A 95 -7.32 3.12 -11.97
C GLY A 95 -7.69 4.48 -11.35
N GLU A 96 -8.91 4.97 -11.58
CA GLU A 96 -9.36 6.21 -10.90
C GLU A 96 -9.60 5.98 -9.42
N ASP A 97 -10.08 4.81 -8.99
CA ASP A 97 -10.20 4.50 -7.56
C ASP A 97 -8.82 4.50 -6.88
N TYR A 98 -7.80 3.97 -7.57
CA TYR A 98 -6.41 4.03 -7.11
C TYR A 98 -5.91 5.46 -6.95
N LEU A 99 -6.04 6.29 -7.99
CA LEU A 99 -5.60 7.68 -7.92
C LEU A 99 -6.38 8.46 -6.86
N TYR A 100 -7.69 8.26 -6.77
CA TYR A 100 -8.55 8.97 -5.84
C TYR A 100 -8.24 8.62 -4.37
N MET A 101 -8.08 7.33 -4.05
CA MET A 101 -7.76 6.89 -2.69
C MET A 101 -6.46 7.54 -2.20
N HIS A 102 -5.41 7.50 -3.03
CA HIS A 102 -4.12 8.09 -2.67
C HIS A 102 -4.16 9.62 -2.63
N ARG A 103 -4.95 10.28 -3.50
CA ARG A 103 -5.23 11.72 -3.37
C ARG A 103 -5.88 12.06 -2.03
N GLN A 104 -6.82 11.25 -1.54
CA GLN A 104 -7.40 11.47 -0.20
C GLN A 104 -6.36 11.27 0.91
N ALA A 105 -5.46 10.31 0.78
CA ALA A 105 -4.35 10.13 1.71
C ALA A 105 -3.41 11.37 1.73
N ILE A 106 -3.04 11.90 0.56
CA ILE A 106 -2.23 13.13 0.45
C ILE A 106 -2.95 14.35 1.06
N ARG A 107 -4.26 14.52 0.78
CA ARG A 107 -5.06 15.59 1.37
C ARG A 107 -5.07 15.50 2.90
N TYR A 108 -5.22 14.29 3.44
CA TYR A 108 -5.22 14.07 4.87
C TYR A 108 -3.84 14.31 5.50
N ALA A 109 -2.77 13.84 4.87
CA ALA A 109 -1.41 14.13 5.29
C ALA A 109 -1.15 15.64 5.35
N ASN A 110 -1.58 16.39 4.34
CA ASN A 110 -1.46 17.85 4.33
C ASN A 110 -2.26 18.54 5.44
N LYS A 111 -3.42 17.99 5.84
CA LYS A 111 -4.16 18.46 7.02
C LYS A 111 -3.32 18.27 8.29
N ILE A 112 -2.72 17.10 8.49
CA ILE A 112 -1.85 16.81 9.64
C ILE A 112 -0.66 17.78 9.67
N LEU A 113 0.00 17.97 8.54
CA LEU A 113 1.20 18.83 8.43
C LEU A 113 0.88 20.29 8.69
N THR A 114 -0.24 20.78 8.14
CA THR A 114 -0.73 22.14 8.41
C THR A 114 -1.00 22.34 9.91
N GLN A 115 -1.55 21.34 10.59
CA GLN A 115 -1.80 21.38 12.04
C GLN A 115 -0.51 21.27 12.87
N ALA A 116 0.48 20.49 12.40
CA ALA A 116 1.78 20.40 13.03
C ALA A 116 2.55 21.73 12.96
N GLY A 117 2.32 22.51 11.91
CA GLY A 117 2.87 23.86 11.76
C GLY A 117 4.39 23.89 11.56
N ASP A 118 4.96 22.80 11.03
CA ASP A 118 6.37 22.71 10.69
C ASP A 118 6.67 23.55 9.44
N PRO A 119 7.45 24.65 9.54
CA PRO A 119 7.75 25.50 8.40
C PRO A 119 8.64 24.82 7.35
N ASP A 120 9.41 23.80 7.75
CA ASP A 120 10.31 23.06 6.86
C ASP A 120 9.58 21.93 6.11
N TYR A 121 8.39 21.53 6.60
CA TYR A 121 7.53 20.53 5.97
C TYR A 121 6.05 20.96 5.99
N PRO A 122 5.66 22.00 5.22
CA PRO A 122 4.31 22.55 5.27
C PRO A 122 3.25 21.66 4.60
N ARG A 123 3.67 20.79 3.68
CA ARG A 123 2.82 19.85 2.93
C ARG A 123 3.66 18.71 2.34
N ILE A 124 3.02 17.63 1.93
CA ILE A 124 3.61 16.63 1.07
C ILE A 124 4.00 17.27 -0.25
N GLU A 125 5.27 17.10 -0.61
CA GLU A 125 5.80 17.42 -1.91
C GLU A 125 6.36 16.15 -2.53
N GLY A 126 5.76 15.75 -3.65
CA GLY A 126 6.17 14.60 -4.41
C GLY A 126 7.55 14.77 -5.03
N TRP A 127 8.09 13.68 -5.57
CA TRP A 127 9.22 13.79 -6.47
C TRP A 127 8.82 14.57 -7.72
N LEU A 128 9.71 15.47 -8.17
CA LEU A 128 9.57 16.08 -9.50
C LEU A 128 9.87 15.04 -10.58
N GLU A 129 10.99 14.34 -10.39
CA GLU A 129 11.45 13.20 -11.19
C GLU A 129 11.74 12.02 -10.26
N ILE A 130 11.48 10.79 -10.71
CA ILE A 130 11.82 9.58 -9.94
C ILE A 130 13.35 9.56 -9.71
N PRO A 131 13.83 9.43 -8.46
CA PRO A 131 15.25 9.55 -8.17
C PRO A 131 16.12 8.56 -8.94
N SER A 132 17.20 9.07 -9.51
CA SER A 132 18.18 8.27 -10.24
C SER A 132 18.96 7.33 -9.29
N PRO A 133 19.63 6.28 -9.79
CA PRO A 133 20.37 5.37 -8.93
C PRO A 133 21.48 6.02 -8.09
N GLY A 134 22.02 7.16 -8.52
CA GLY A 134 23.06 7.91 -7.83
C GLY A 134 22.54 9.05 -6.95
N ASP A 135 21.22 9.16 -6.76
CA ASP A 135 20.62 10.17 -5.90
C ASP A 135 20.99 9.92 -4.44
N ALA A 136 21.64 10.91 -3.81
CA ALA A 136 22.12 10.81 -2.43
C ALA A 136 20.99 10.98 -1.39
N ASP A 137 19.90 11.66 -1.75
CA ASP A 137 18.76 11.87 -0.87
C ASP A 137 17.83 10.65 -0.89
N PHE A 138 17.83 9.86 -1.96
CA PHE A 138 17.05 8.61 -2.04
C PHE A 138 17.90 7.41 -2.46
N PRO A 139 18.87 6.98 -1.64
CA PRO A 139 19.70 5.81 -1.96
C PRO A 139 18.85 4.55 -2.10
N VAL A 140 19.13 3.74 -3.11
CA VAL A 140 18.49 2.43 -3.29
C VAL A 140 19.10 1.43 -2.30
N PRO A 141 18.32 0.86 -1.35
CA PRO A 141 18.86 -0.11 -0.41
C PRO A 141 19.37 -1.36 -1.13
N ALA A 142 20.44 -1.97 -0.61
CA ALA A 142 21.04 -3.18 -1.17
C ALA A 142 19.99 -4.31 -1.35
N PRO A 143 20.14 -5.15 -2.39
CA PRO A 143 19.29 -6.32 -2.56
C PRO A 143 19.51 -7.30 -1.40
N TRP A 144 18.44 -7.96 -1.02
CA TRP A 144 18.42 -8.95 0.05
C TRP A 144 17.59 -10.15 -0.38
N PHE A 145 17.80 -11.27 0.30
CA PHE A 145 17.20 -12.55 -0.04
C PHE A 145 16.37 -13.07 1.13
N ASP A 146 15.12 -13.43 0.87
CA ASP A 146 14.26 -14.16 1.79
C ASP A 146 14.11 -15.61 1.30
N PRO A 147 14.64 -16.62 2.01
CA PRO A 147 14.46 -18.02 1.64
C PRO A 147 13.01 -18.49 1.73
N GLY A 148 12.15 -17.80 2.49
CA GLY A 148 10.73 -18.12 2.61
C GLY A 148 9.86 -17.51 1.51
N GLU A 149 10.43 -16.68 0.63
CA GLU A 149 9.71 -15.98 -0.42
C GLU A 149 9.74 -16.75 -1.75
N PHE A 150 8.69 -16.59 -2.56
CA PHE A 150 8.62 -17.25 -3.85
C PHE A 150 9.76 -16.77 -4.77
N PRO A 151 10.42 -17.68 -5.53
CA PRO A 151 11.57 -17.30 -6.38
C PRO A 151 11.28 -16.15 -7.36
N VAL A 152 10.05 -16.09 -7.89
CA VAL A 152 9.61 -15.01 -8.78
C VAL A 152 9.56 -13.65 -8.07
N VAL A 153 9.09 -13.61 -6.83
CA VAL A 153 9.02 -12.39 -6.02
C VAL A 153 10.43 -11.95 -5.64
N THR A 154 11.29 -12.87 -5.23
CA THR A 154 12.70 -12.60 -4.91
C THR A 154 13.49 -12.11 -6.12
N GLN A 155 13.25 -12.70 -7.29
CA GLN A 155 13.85 -12.24 -8.55
C GLN A 155 13.37 -10.83 -8.90
N PHE A 156 12.07 -10.55 -8.76
CA PHE A 156 11.54 -9.22 -9.03
C PHE A 156 12.11 -8.19 -8.05
N MET A 157 12.15 -8.49 -6.75
CA MET A 157 12.77 -7.66 -5.71
C MET A 157 14.22 -7.29 -6.05
N THR A 158 15.02 -8.30 -6.41
CA THR A 158 16.43 -8.10 -6.76
C THR A 158 16.58 -7.27 -8.03
N ARG A 159 15.77 -7.54 -9.07
CA ARG A 159 15.81 -6.80 -10.33
C ARG A 159 15.42 -5.33 -10.16
N SER A 160 14.35 -5.04 -9.39
CA SER A 160 13.87 -3.67 -9.14
C SER A 160 14.93 -2.71 -8.59
N LYS A 161 15.96 -3.26 -7.92
CA LYS A 161 17.06 -2.50 -7.33
C LYS A 161 18.19 -2.15 -8.31
N THR A 162 18.20 -2.74 -9.51
CA THR A 162 19.28 -2.52 -10.48
C THR A 162 19.15 -1.19 -11.21
N ASP A 163 20.27 -0.60 -11.62
CA ASP A 163 20.30 0.59 -12.50
C ASP A 163 19.65 0.28 -13.85
N LEU A 164 19.78 -0.97 -14.33
CA LEU A 164 19.12 -1.41 -15.55
C LEU A 164 17.60 -1.27 -15.44
N THR A 165 17.00 -1.61 -14.30
CA THR A 165 15.56 -1.42 -14.12
C THR A 165 15.16 0.04 -14.15
N PHE A 166 16.00 0.93 -13.59
CA PHE A 166 15.76 2.36 -13.68
C PHE A 166 15.79 2.85 -15.15
N GLU A 167 16.87 2.55 -15.86
CA GLU A 167 17.09 3.03 -17.24
C GLU A 167 16.13 2.42 -18.26
N LYS A 168 15.70 1.17 -18.07
CA LYS A 168 14.85 0.45 -19.04
C LYS A 168 13.37 0.52 -18.74
N TYR A 169 12.97 0.83 -17.52
CA TYR A 169 11.56 0.82 -17.13
C TYR A 169 11.13 2.10 -16.42
N LEU A 170 11.68 2.43 -15.25
CA LEU A 170 11.19 3.58 -14.47
C LEU A 170 11.29 4.90 -15.24
N LYS A 171 12.45 5.18 -15.83
CA LYS A 171 12.66 6.42 -16.58
C LYS A 171 11.80 6.50 -17.85
N PRO A 172 11.71 5.45 -18.70
CA PRO A 172 10.75 5.43 -19.81
C PRO A 172 9.28 5.58 -19.38
N TRP A 173 8.86 4.92 -18.30
CA TRP A 173 7.48 5.06 -17.79
C TRP A 173 7.20 6.46 -17.26
N GLU A 174 8.13 7.05 -16.53
CA GLU A 174 8.02 8.45 -16.11
C GLU A 174 7.89 9.40 -17.29
N SER A 175 8.74 9.25 -18.31
CA SER A 175 8.63 10.05 -19.54
C SER A 175 7.26 9.88 -20.20
N LEU A 176 6.73 8.65 -20.23
CA LEU A 176 5.41 8.38 -20.80
C LEU A 176 4.28 9.04 -19.99
N PHE A 177 4.31 8.93 -18.66
CA PHE A 177 3.25 9.45 -17.77
C PHE A 177 3.34 10.95 -17.52
N THR A 178 4.36 11.61 -18.04
CA THR A 178 4.51 13.07 -18.04
C THR A 178 4.37 13.69 -19.44
N ASP A 179 4.35 12.88 -20.50
CA ASP A 179 4.21 13.35 -21.88
C ASP A 179 2.78 13.84 -22.18
N PRO A 180 2.58 15.12 -22.53
CA PRO A 180 1.25 15.65 -22.85
C PRO A 180 0.58 14.97 -24.03
N GLY A 181 1.36 14.47 -25.00
CA GLY A 181 0.84 13.75 -26.17
C GLY A 181 0.16 12.46 -25.77
N PHE A 182 0.87 11.63 -25.00
CA PHE A 182 0.34 10.38 -24.45
C PHE A 182 -0.86 10.63 -23.52
N LEU A 183 -0.75 11.58 -22.58
CA LEU A 183 -1.80 11.85 -21.60
C LEU A 183 -3.11 12.32 -22.24
N LYS A 184 -3.04 13.03 -23.38
CA LYS A 184 -4.22 13.47 -24.13
C LYS A 184 -5.04 12.30 -24.70
N ASP A 185 -4.39 11.18 -24.98
CA ASP A 185 -5.01 10.05 -25.70
C ASP A 185 -5.56 8.96 -24.76
N ILE A 186 -5.40 9.11 -23.44
CA ILE A 186 -5.86 8.12 -22.46
C ILE A 186 -6.84 8.71 -21.43
N SER A 187 -7.72 7.85 -20.89
CA SER A 187 -8.55 8.23 -19.74
C SER A 187 -7.73 8.29 -18.46
N LEU A 188 -8.25 8.99 -17.44
CA LEU A 188 -7.64 8.99 -16.11
C LEU A 188 -7.61 7.59 -15.49
N GLY A 189 -8.65 6.78 -15.75
CA GLY A 189 -8.68 5.37 -15.37
C GLY A 189 -7.55 4.56 -15.97
N THR A 190 -7.29 4.71 -17.27
CA THR A 190 -6.15 4.05 -17.92
C THR A 190 -4.82 4.50 -17.32
N LEU A 191 -4.64 5.82 -17.10
CA LEU A 191 -3.43 6.35 -16.45
C LEU A 191 -3.20 5.71 -15.08
N GLY A 192 -4.24 5.67 -14.24
CA GLY A 192 -4.17 5.10 -12.90
C GLY A 192 -3.82 3.61 -12.92
N SER A 193 -4.46 2.82 -13.79
CA SER A 193 -4.19 1.38 -13.92
C SER A 193 -2.76 1.12 -14.39
N LEU A 194 -2.26 1.91 -15.34
CA LEU A 194 -0.88 1.78 -15.84
C LEU A 194 0.14 2.17 -14.76
N ILE A 195 -0.05 3.28 -14.04
CA ILE A 195 0.83 3.67 -12.92
C ILE A 195 0.86 2.58 -11.85
N HIS A 196 -0.31 2.07 -11.47
CA HIS A 196 -0.46 1.05 -10.42
C HIS A 196 0.29 -0.25 -10.76
N SER A 197 0.19 -0.72 -12.01
CA SER A 197 0.77 -1.99 -12.46
C SER A 197 2.24 -1.91 -12.88
N THR A 198 2.79 -0.70 -13.08
CA THR A 198 4.17 -0.50 -13.55
C THR A 198 5.06 0.16 -12.49
N VAL A 199 5.03 1.49 -12.42
CA VAL A 199 5.92 2.31 -11.60
C VAL A 199 5.70 2.01 -10.12
N HIS A 200 4.45 1.94 -9.67
CA HIS A 200 4.13 1.70 -8.26
C HIS A 200 4.73 0.39 -7.72
N ASP A 201 4.53 -0.73 -8.41
CA ASP A 201 5.06 -2.02 -7.96
C ASP A 201 6.59 -2.07 -8.00
N THR A 202 7.21 -1.34 -8.93
CA THR A 202 8.66 -1.25 -9.05
C THR A 202 9.27 -0.36 -7.97
N VAL A 203 8.68 0.81 -7.69
CA VAL A 203 9.15 1.78 -6.69
C VAL A 203 9.13 1.16 -5.29
N LYS A 204 8.02 0.52 -4.90
CA LYS A 204 7.90 -0.13 -3.58
C LYS A 204 9.03 -1.11 -3.32
N ARG A 205 9.43 -1.88 -4.34
CA ARG A 205 10.49 -2.90 -4.21
C ARG A 205 11.88 -2.27 -4.28
N ARG A 206 12.10 -1.33 -5.21
CA ARG A 206 13.37 -0.64 -5.41
C ARG A 206 13.86 -0.01 -4.11
N TRP A 207 13.01 0.79 -3.44
CA TRP A 207 13.37 1.49 -2.21
C TRP A 207 13.06 0.73 -0.92
N SER A 208 12.60 -0.52 -0.99
CA SER A 208 12.41 -1.34 0.22
C SER A 208 13.74 -1.76 0.84
N ALA A 209 13.92 -1.45 2.11
CA ALA A 209 14.96 -2.08 2.93
C ALA A 209 14.51 -3.46 3.43
N VAL A 210 15.42 -4.21 4.05
CA VAL A 210 15.07 -5.44 4.78
C VAL A 210 14.11 -5.07 5.91
N PRO A 211 12.94 -5.71 6.05
CA PRO A 211 11.92 -5.27 7.00
C PRO A 211 12.21 -5.60 8.48
N GLY A 212 13.37 -6.19 8.82
CA GLY A 212 13.70 -6.65 10.18
C GLY A 212 12.89 -7.89 10.65
N GLY A 213 11.75 -8.13 10.01
CA GLY A 213 10.90 -9.31 10.13
C GLY A 213 9.72 -9.19 9.15
N ARG A 214 8.91 -10.24 9.02
CA ARG A 214 7.70 -10.22 8.20
C ARG A 214 6.48 -10.47 9.08
N ARG A 215 5.48 -9.59 9.00
CA ARG A 215 4.21 -9.86 9.69
C ARG A 215 3.59 -11.15 9.14
N PRO A 216 2.96 -11.97 9.99
CA PRO A 216 2.16 -13.07 9.47
C PRO A 216 0.93 -12.52 8.73
N ASP A 217 0.51 -13.23 7.69
CA ASP A 217 -0.77 -12.98 7.05
C ASP A 217 -1.91 -13.62 7.84
N PRO A 218 -3.07 -12.96 7.99
CA PRO A 218 -4.23 -13.56 8.64
C PRO A 218 -4.68 -14.84 7.93
N GLY A 219 -5.02 -15.86 8.72
CA GLY A 219 -5.43 -17.16 8.19
C GLY A 219 -5.73 -18.18 9.30
N PRO A 220 -5.89 -19.48 8.97
CA PRO A 220 -6.20 -20.51 9.95
C PRO A 220 -5.18 -20.61 11.11
N GLU A 221 -3.91 -20.33 10.85
CA GLU A 221 -2.83 -20.40 11.84
C GLU A 221 -2.63 -19.09 12.61
N VAL A 222 -3.09 -17.96 12.05
CA VAL A 222 -2.90 -16.62 12.60
C VAL A 222 -4.22 -15.86 12.50
N GLU A 223 -5.02 -15.91 13.56
CA GLU A 223 -6.37 -15.31 13.56
C GLU A 223 -6.36 -13.78 13.67
N THR A 224 -5.29 -13.19 14.20
CA THR A 224 -5.14 -11.75 14.40
C THR A 224 -3.70 -11.34 14.07
N ILE A 225 -3.52 -10.16 13.46
CA ILE A 225 -2.17 -9.62 13.25
C ILE A 225 -1.61 -9.18 14.60
N PRO A 226 -0.50 -9.75 15.09
CA PRO A 226 0.05 -9.39 16.40
C PRO A 226 0.33 -7.88 16.51
N VAL A 227 0.04 -7.29 17.66
CA VAL A 227 0.09 -5.83 17.87
C VAL A 227 1.50 -5.24 17.75
N GLU A 228 2.55 -6.05 17.88
CA GLU A 228 3.93 -5.62 17.64
C GLU A 228 4.16 -5.15 16.19
N TRP A 229 3.34 -5.59 15.23
CA TRP A 229 3.41 -5.12 13.85
C TRP A 229 2.76 -3.75 13.63
N ASP A 230 2.07 -3.21 14.65
CA ASP A 230 1.57 -1.83 14.66
C ASP A 230 2.71 -0.82 14.89
N ASP A 231 3.89 -1.27 15.33
CA ASP A 231 5.06 -0.43 15.58
C ASP A 231 5.42 0.39 14.32
N PRO A 232 5.54 1.73 14.42
CA PRO A 232 5.94 2.58 13.29
C PRO A 232 7.29 2.20 12.65
N MET A 233 8.15 1.45 13.34
CA MET A 233 9.40 0.91 12.77
C MET A 233 9.16 -0.20 11.74
N TYR A 234 7.97 -0.81 11.74
CA TYR A 234 7.49 -1.67 10.67
C TYR A 234 6.88 -0.81 9.56
N ASP A 235 7.73 -0.41 8.61
CA ASP A 235 7.48 0.51 7.50
C ASP A 235 7.83 -0.12 6.13
N TYR A 236 7.55 -1.42 5.98
CA TYR A 236 7.96 -2.20 4.82
C TYR A 236 7.15 -1.84 3.56
N LEU A 237 7.75 -1.09 2.64
CA LEU A 237 7.11 -0.58 1.41
C LEU A 237 6.29 -1.60 0.57
N PRO A 238 6.71 -2.86 0.40
CA PRO A 238 5.95 -3.86 -0.35
C PRO A 238 4.71 -4.40 0.37
N ASP A 239 4.58 -4.17 1.68
CA ASP A 239 3.41 -4.58 2.45
C ASP A 239 2.42 -3.42 2.61
N PHE A 240 1.21 -3.59 2.06
CA PHE A 240 0.14 -2.60 2.14
C PHE A 240 -0.29 -2.27 3.58
N TYR A 241 0.02 -3.10 4.55
CA TYR A 241 -0.22 -2.80 5.96
C TYR A 241 0.67 -1.67 6.51
N SER A 242 1.88 -1.53 5.97
CA SER A 242 2.92 -0.65 6.55
C SER A 242 3.47 0.41 5.61
N MET A 243 3.29 0.27 4.30
CA MET A 243 3.94 1.12 3.30
C MET A 243 3.77 2.64 3.54
N GLN A 244 2.61 3.08 4.04
CA GLN A 244 2.27 4.49 4.24
C GLN A 244 3.05 5.18 5.37
N ILE A 245 3.86 4.42 6.10
CA ILE A 245 4.73 4.96 7.16
C ILE A 245 6.11 5.29 6.61
N ASN A 246 6.50 4.63 5.53
CA ASN A 246 7.80 4.86 4.92
C ASN A 246 7.84 6.25 4.25
N PRO A 247 8.88 7.07 4.45
CA PRO A 247 8.99 8.38 3.80
C PRO A 247 8.87 8.35 2.27
N VAL A 248 9.36 7.28 1.63
CA VAL A 248 9.31 7.11 0.17
C VAL A 248 7.88 7.04 -0.35
N TYR A 249 6.94 6.50 0.44
CA TYR A 249 5.52 6.50 0.10
C TYR A 249 5.05 7.90 -0.27
N TRP A 250 5.30 8.88 0.59
CA TRP A 250 4.76 10.22 0.41
C TRP A 250 5.39 10.95 -0.78
N LYS A 251 6.67 10.71 -1.03
CA LYS A 251 7.36 11.24 -2.21
C LYS A 251 6.84 10.64 -3.51
N PHE A 252 6.65 9.32 -3.53
CA PHE A 252 6.09 8.64 -4.68
C PHE A 252 4.62 9.02 -4.92
N TYR A 253 3.78 9.00 -3.91
CA TYR A 253 2.35 9.30 -4.10
C TYR A 253 2.06 10.78 -4.32
N GLY A 254 2.94 11.69 -3.88
CA GLY A 254 2.92 13.08 -4.36
C GLY A 254 3.20 13.16 -5.87
N TRP A 255 4.20 12.42 -6.37
CA TRP A 255 4.49 12.35 -7.81
C TRP A 255 3.30 11.76 -8.59
N VAL A 256 2.65 10.73 -8.06
CA VAL A 256 1.42 10.14 -8.64
C VAL A 256 0.29 11.17 -8.66
N ASP A 257 0.09 11.91 -7.57
CA ASP A 257 -0.96 12.92 -7.47
C ASP A 257 -0.77 14.06 -8.49
N ASP A 258 0.48 14.46 -8.73
CA ASP A 258 0.82 15.46 -9.76
C ASP A 258 0.54 14.94 -11.19
N ARG A 259 0.56 13.63 -11.44
CA ARG A 259 0.18 13.08 -12.77
C ARG A 259 -1.29 13.28 -13.09
N VAL A 260 -2.15 13.29 -12.07
CA VAL A 260 -3.57 13.64 -12.22
C VAL A 260 -3.69 15.10 -12.65
N GLU A 261 -2.88 16.01 -12.10
CA GLU A 261 -2.89 17.42 -12.50
C GLU A 261 -2.37 17.61 -13.93
N ASN A 262 -1.31 16.90 -14.32
CA ASN A 262 -0.84 16.89 -15.72
C ASN A 262 -1.94 16.43 -16.69
N TRP A 263 -2.64 15.35 -16.34
CA TRP A 263 -3.77 14.84 -17.12
C TRP A 263 -4.90 15.87 -17.22
N LYS A 264 -5.28 16.52 -16.10
CA LYS A 264 -6.31 17.55 -16.09
C LYS A 264 -5.98 18.72 -17.01
N VAL A 265 -4.73 19.17 -17.00
CA VAL A 265 -4.27 20.29 -17.84
C VAL A 265 -4.48 19.97 -19.33
N VAL A 266 -4.07 18.78 -19.79
CA VAL A 266 -4.19 18.43 -21.22
C VAL A 266 -5.62 18.15 -21.66
N HIS A 267 -6.50 17.75 -20.73
CA HIS A 267 -7.93 17.54 -20.96
C HIS A 267 -8.81 18.78 -20.67
N GLY A 268 -8.22 19.90 -20.24
CA GLY A 268 -8.96 21.13 -19.90
C GLY A 268 -9.94 20.94 -18.73
N VAL A 269 -9.63 20.05 -17.79
CA VAL A 269 -10.46 19.74 -16.62
C VAL A 269 -10.08 20.64 -15.44
N PHE A 270 -11.08 21.31 -14.86
CA PHE A 270 -10.91 22.20 -13.72
C PHE A 270 -11.73 21.72 -12.52
N GLY A 271 -11.27 22.05 -11.30
CA GLY A 271 -11.93 21.65 -10.07
C GLY A 271 -11.72 20.17 -9.71
N ASN A 272 -12.62 19.63 -8.89
CA ASN A 272 -12.52 18.28 -8.30
C ASN A 272 -13.69 17.35 -8.68
N ASP A 273 -14.65 17.80 -9.48
CA ASP A 273 -15.83 17.02 -9.84
C ASP A 273 -15.68 16.36 -11.22
N PHE A 274 -14.60 15.60 -11.39
CA PHE A 274 -14.29 14.89 -12.65
C PHE A 274 -14.04 13.39 -12.45
N TRP A 275 -13.89 12.94 -11.21
CA TRP A 275 -13.67 11.54 -10.86
C TRP A 275 -14.92 10.69 -11.14
N LYS A 276 -14.75 9.64 -11.94
CA LYS A 276 -15.66 8.51 -12.10
C LYS A 276 -15.39 7.42 -11.06
N GLY A 277 -14.11 7.19 -10.74
CA GLY A 277 -13.68 6.28 -9.67
C GLY A 277 -13.41 7.03 -8.37
N ARG A 278 -14.09 6.64 -7.29
CA ARG A 278 -13.94 7.25 -5.95
C ARG A 278 -13.97 6.21 -4.83
N TRP A 279 -13.90 4.92 -5.16
CA TRP A 279 -14.08 3.85 -4.19
C TRP A 279 -12.83 3.67 -3.33
N MET A 280 -13.01 3.88 -2.02
CA MET A 280 -11.99 3.72 -0.99
C MET A 280 -12.40 2.61 -0.02
N GLY A 281 -13.08 1.56 -0.50
CA GLY A 281 -13.64 0.54 0.37
C GLY A 281 -14.88 1.00 1.13
N LYS A 282 -15.28 0.22 2.14
CA LYS A 282 -16.34 0.60 3.07
C LYS A 282 -15.88 1.79 3.90
N MET A 283 -16.58 2.92 3.78
CA MET A 283 -16.32 4.08 4.62
C MET A 283 -16.73 3.78 6.08
N PRO A 284 -15.87 4.07 7.07
CA PRO A 284 -16.23 3.91 8.46
C PRO A 284 -17.46 4.76 8.82
N ASN A 285 -18.38 4.19 9.58
CA ASN A 285 -19.53 4.93 10.09
C ASN A 285 -19.05 5.92 11.15
N ALA A 286 -19.15 7.21 10.85
CA ALA A 286 -18.92 8.29 11.82
C ALA A 286 -20.28 8.96 12.14
N GLY A 287 -20.43 9.50 13.35
CA GLY A 287 -21.65 10.21 13.77
C GLY A 287 -22.01 11.39 12.85
N GLU A 288 -23.26 11.87 12.93
CA GLU A 288 -23.72 13.02 12.15
C GLU A 288 -22.83 14.25 12.35
N GLY A 289 -22.48 14.93 11.24
CA GLY A 289 -21.62 16.12 11.26
C GLY A 289 -20.11 15.85 11.12
N ALA A 290 -19.67 14.58 11.11
CA ALA A 290 -18.28 14.24 10.81
C ALA A 290 -17.92 14.67 9.38
N PRO A 291 -17.00 15.65 9.21
CA PRO A 291 -16.57 16.02 7.88
C PRO A 291 -15.68 14.90 7.33
N ALA A 292 -15.71 14.77 6.00
CA ALA A 292 -14.58 14.30 5.23
C ALA A 292 -14.35 12.76 5.15
N GLY A 293 -13.26 12.45 4.46
CA GLY A 293 -12.97 11.16 3.83
C GLY A 293 -12.57 10.08 4.84
N LEU A 294 -11.96 9.02 4.31
CA LEU A 294 -11.64 7.82 5.08
C LEU A 294 -10.85 8.15 6.35
N HIS A 295 -9.78 8.91 6.20
CA HIS A 295 -8.82 9.10 7.28
C HIS A 295 -9.33 10.06 8.36
N GLU A 296 -10.15 11.05 8.01
CA GLU A 296 -10.80 11.90 9.03
C GLU A 296 -11.78 11.10 9.89
N ARG A 297 -12.53 10.16 9.29
CA ARG A 297 -13.46 9.30 10.05
C ARG A 297 -12.75 8.41 11.06
N LEU A 298 -11.51 8.02 10.76
CA LEU A 298 -10.65 7.23 11.64
C LEU A 298 -9.91 8.09 12.69
N GLU A 299 -10.24 9.39 12.83
CA GLU A 299 -9.76 10.22 13.96
C GLU A 299 -10.49 9.89 15.27
N ASP A 300 -11.76 9.47 15.20
CA ASP A 300 -12.52 9.01 16.36
C ASP A 300 -12.04 7.59 16.75
N PRO A 301 -11.47 7.39 17.95
CA PRO A 301 -10.98 6.08 18.39
C PRO A 301 -12.06 4.99 18.37
N ALA A 302 -13.31 5.30 18.72
CA ALA A 302 -14.38 4.30 18.74
C ALA A 302 -14.73 3.81 17.33
N VAL A 303 -14.70 4.73 16.36
CA VAL A 303 -14.87 4.41 14.93
C VAL A 303 -13.66 3.63 14.43
N ALA A 304 -12.45 4.04 14.78
CA ALA A 304 -11.21 3.39 14.39
C ALA A 304 -11.12 1.95 14.91
N ASP A 305 -11.41 1.71 16.19
CA ASP A 305 -11.37 0.39 16.82
C ASP A 305 -12.40 -0.55 16.19
N THR A 306 -13.62 -0.05 15.99
CA THR A 306 -14.69 -0.82 15.33
C THR A 306 -14.29 -1.19 13.90
N HIS A 307 -13.78 -0.21 13.13
CA HIS A 307 -13.35 -0.43 11.75
C HIS A 307 -12.15 -1.38 11.64
N ALA A 308 -11.20 -1.30 12.58
CA ALA A 308 -10.06 -2.20 12.67
C ALA A 308 -10.50 -3.65 12.93
N ALA A 309 -11.40 -3.86 13.89
CA ALA A 309 -11.95 -5.19 14.20
C ALA A 309 -12.75 -5.77 13.03
N GLU A 310 -13.56 -4.96 12.36
CA GLU A 310 -14.28 -5.38 11.15
C GLU A 310 -13.32 -5.81 10.04
N THR A 311 -12.29 -5.00 9.80
CA THR A 311 -11.32 -5.23 8.73
C THR A 311 -10.47 -6.46 9.00
N GLU A 312 -10.03 -6.65 10.25
CA GLU A 312 -9.29 -7.85 10.68
C GLU A 312 -10.11 -9.12 10.46
N LYS A 313 -11.41 -9.09 10.83
CA LYS A 313 -12.31 -10.22 10.59
C LYS A 313 -12.39 -10.56 9.09
N LEU A 314 -12.49 -9.55 8.22
CA LEU A 314 -12.58 -9.78 6.77
C LEU A 314 -11.28 -10.31 6.19
N LEU A 315 -10.12 -9.81 6.64
CA LEU A 315 -8.82 -10.36 6.25
C LEU A 315 -8.66 -11.82 6.68
N LEU A 316 -9.13 -12.18 7.88
CA LEU A 316 -9.17 -13.56 8.34
C LEU A 316 -10.11 -14.43 7.48
N THR A 317 -11.29 -13.91 7.14
CA THR A 317 -12.22 -14.59 6.21
C THR A 317 -11.52 -14.85 4.87
N ILE A 318 -10.85 -13.86 4.29
CA ILE A 318 -10.09 -13.99 3.04
C ILE A 318 -9.01 -15.08 3.19
N GLY A 319 -8.18 -15.01 4.22
CA GLY A 319 -7.11 -15.97 4.47
C GLY A 319 -7.61 -17.41 4.64
N ARG A 320 -8.74 -17.60 5.31
CA ARG A 320 -9.41 -18.91 5.42
C ARG A 320 -10.01 -19.37 4.09
N GLY A 321 -10.64 -18.47 3.36
CA GLY A 321 -11.20 -18.74 2.04
C GLY A 321 -10.14 -19.23 1.05
N ILE A 322 -9.02 -18.53 0.97
CA ILE A 322 -7.86 -18.92 0.13
C ILE A 322 -7.28 -20.26 0.57
N ALA A 323 -7.11 -20.51 1.87
CA ALA A 323 -6.58 -21.78 2.37
C ALA A 323 -7.52 -22.98 2.09
N SER A 324 -8.83 -22.74 2.06
CA SER A 324 -9.85 -23.77 1.82
C SER A 324 -10.10 -24.07 0.34
N GLY A 325 -9.88 -23.08 -0.53
CA GLY A 325 -9.94 -23.23 -1.99
C GLY A 325 -8.55 -23.54 -2.53
N GLY A 326 -8.22 -24.82 -2.71
CA GLY A 326 -6.92 -25.26 -3.24
C GLY A 326 -6.44 -24.42 -4.42
N THR A 327 -5.13 -24.15 -4.41
CA THR A 327 -4.32 -23.33 -5.34
C THR A 327 -4.98 -23.06 -6.69
N PRO A 328 -5.18 -21.79 -7.10
CA PRO A 328 -5.34 -21.47 -8.52
C PRO A 328 -4.05 -21.89 -9.24
N ALA A 329 -4.18 -22.75 -10.25
CA ALA A 329 -3.08 -23.31 -11.02
C ALA A 329 -2.25 -22.25 -11.76
#